data_AF-A0A7V4JRW8-F1
#
_entry.id   AF-A0A7V4JRW8-F1
#
_cell.length_a   1.000
_cell.length_b   1.000
_cell.length_c   1.000
_cell.angle_alpha   90.00
_cell.angle_beta   90.00
_cell.angle_gamma   90.00
#
_symmetry.space_group_name_H-M   'P 1'
#
loop_
_entity.id
_entity.type
_entity.pdbx_description
1 polymer ?
#
loop_
_entity_poly.entity_id
_entity_poly.type
_entity_poly.pdbx_seq_one_letter_code
_entity_poly.pdbx_strand_id
1 'polypeptide(L)'
;MAAYKIAYHLQSQVRSVAASQPLGVIVRHRPAAFVAHAAAATTEVAVSHEFRLVPATAMQLPAAQIEALSRDDSVEYIWPDLPVHTCLDVSVPHVRAPQVWHAGFRGDGVKIAILDTGIDPHHADFAGRIRAMT
;
A
#
# COMPACT_ATOMS: atom_id res chain seq x y z
N MET A 1 25.44 3.25 17.96
CA MET A 1 24.25 4.12 17.77
C MET A 1 23.22 3.28 17.04
N ALA A 2 22.06 3.01 17.64
CA ALA A 2 21.03 2.21 16.98
C ALA A 2 20.56 2.95 15.72
N ALA A 3 20.69 2.30 14.56
CA ALA A 3 20.18 2.83 13.32
C ALA A 3 18.66 3.02 13.47
N TYR A 4 18.18 4.25 13.30
CA TYR A 4 16.75 4.55 13.37
C TYR A 4 16.06 3.92 12.16
N LYS A 5 15.57 2.68 12.32
CA LYS A 5 14.78 1.98 11.31
C LYS A 5 13.34 2.49 11.23
N ILE A 6 13.01 3.56 11.94
CA ILE A 6 11.67 4.14 12.03
C ILE A 6 11.66 5.44 11.25
N ALA A 7 10.71 5.59 10.33
CA ALA A 7 10.50 6.83 9.58
C ALA A 7 10.31 8.03 10.53
N TYR A 8 10.85 9.19 10.17
CA TYR A 8 10.84 10.40 11.01
C TYR A 8 9.43 10.77 11.52
N HIS A 9 8.43 10.83 10.63
CA HIS A 9 7.06 11.17 11.02
C HIS A 9 6.43 10.13 11.95
N LEU A 10 6.71 8.84 11.72
CA LEU A 10 6.24 7.77 12.60
C LEU A 10 6.93 7.85 13.97
N GLN A 11 8.23 8.14 14.01
CA GLN A 11 8.97 8.31 15.26
C GLN A 11 8.39 9.46 16.11
N SER A 12 7.96 10.55 15.47
CA SER A 12 7.25 11.64 16.14
C SER A 12 5.91 11.17 16.69
N GLN A 13 5.13 10.42 15.92
CA GLN A 13 3.83 9.89 16.34
C GLN A 13 3.96 8.93 17.53
N VAL A 14 4.88 7.97 17.46
CA VAL A 14 5.16 7.00 18.53
C VAL A 14 5.44 7.68 19.86
N ARG A 15 6.16 8.82 19.83
CA ARG A 15 6.48 9.60 21.04
C ARG A 15 5.32 10.46 21.55
N SER A 16 4.34 10.77 20.71
CA SER A 16 3.23 11.67 21.04
C SER A 16 1.95 10.97 21.48
N VAL A 17 1.85 9.65 21.26
CA VAL A 17 0.65 8.86 21.58
C VAL A 17 0.87 7.97 22.81
N ALA A 18 -0.22 7.43 23.38
CA ALA A 18 -0.13 6.47 24.47
C ALA A 18 0.61 5.19 24.01
N ALA A 19 1.41 4.59 24.88
CA ALA A 19 2.19 3.38 24.58
C ALA A 19 1.34 2.21 24.04
N SER A 20 0.09 2.11 24.50
CA SER A 20 -0.89 1.10 24.09
C SER A 20 -1.68 1.46 22.83
N GLN A 21 -1.59 2.71 22.34
CA GLN A 21 -2.35 3.16 21.18
C GLN A 21 -1.87 2.42 19.91
N PRO A 22 -2.75 1.71 19.20
CA PRO A 22 -2.40 1.07 17.94
C PRO A 22 -2.09 2.10 16.86
N LEU A 23 -1.00 1.88 16.12
CA LEU A 23 -0.63 2.65 14.94
C LEU A 23 -0.45 1.69 13.75
N GLY A 24 -0.96 2.11 12.60
CA GLY A 24 -0.76 1.42 11.34
C GLY A 24 0.67 1.62 10.85
N VAL A 25 1.35 0.52 10.56
CA VAL A 25 2.73 0.54 10.06
C VAL A 25 2.91 -0.44 8.91
N ILE A 26 3.83 -0.10 8.02
CA ILE A 26 4.36 -0.98 6.99
C ILE A 26 5.81 -1.29 7.35
N VAL A 27 6.09 -2.56 7.61
CA VAL A 27 7.42 -3.05 8.01
C VAL A 27 8.09 -3.68 6.80
N ARG A 28 9.24 -3.15 6.39
CA ARG A 28 10.14 -3.79 5.43
C ARG A 28 11.01 -4.81 6.15
N HIS A 29 11.07 -6.02 5.61
CA HIS A 29 11.90 -7.09 6.09
C HIS A 29 13.13 -7.27 5.19
N ARG A 30 14.25 -7.65 5.80
CA ARG A 30 15.41 -8.11 5.05
C ARG A 30 15.06 -9.41 4.31
N PRO A 31 15.52 -9.60 3.05
CA PRO A 31 15.10 -10.73 2.21
C PRO A 31 15.24 -12.12 2.86
N ALA A 32 16.34 -12.37 3.59
CA ALA A 32 16.58 -13.65 4.27
C ALA A 32 15.62 -13.89 5.44
N ALA A 33 15.14 -12.82 6.09
CA ALA A 33 14.24 -12.91 7.23
C ALA A 33 12.76 -12.96 6.83
N PHE A 34 12.40 -12.41 5.66
CA PHE A 34 11.04 -12.50 5.12
C PHE A 34 10.61 -13.96 4.91
N VAL A 35 11.54 -14.82 4.46
CA VAL A 35 11.30 -16.27 4.32
C VAL A 35 11.06 -16.95 5.68
N ALA A 36 11.62 -16.42 6.77
CA ALA A 36 11.48 -16.96 8.12
C ALA A 36 10.27 -16.39 8.88
N HIS A 37 9.78 -15.19 8.54
CA HIS A 37 8.74 -14.46 9.29
C HIS A 37 7.30 -14.66 8.78
N ALA A 38 7.09 -15.30 7.63
CA ALA A 38 5.74 -15.71 7.20
C ALA A 38 5.06 -16.70 8.19
N ALA A 39 5.79 -17.19 9.20
CA ALA A 39 5.31 -18.17 10.18
C ALA A 39 4.97 -17.63 11.58
N ALA A 40 5.17 -16.33 11.87
CA ALA A 40 4.99 -15.79 13.22
C ALA A 40 3.85 -14.75 13.31
N ALA A 41 2.62 -15.18 13.03
CA ALA A 41 1.42 -14.46 13.46
C ALA A 41 1.24 -14.68 14.96
N THR A 42 1.86 -13.84 15.79
CA THR A 42 1.52 -13.75 17.21
C THR A 42 0.14 -13.11 17.34
N THR A 43 -0.71 -13.71 18.16
CA THR A 43 -2.13 -13.39 18.36
C THR A 43 -2.44 -11.97 18.85
N GLU A 44 -1.43 -11.13 19.11
CA GLU A 44 -1.59 -9.74 19.56
C GLU A 44 -1.35 -8.70 18.46
N VAL A 45 -0.85 -9.10 17.28
CA VAL A 45 -0.58 -8.19 16.16
C VAL A 45 -1.62 -8.40 15.07
N ALA A 46 -2.45 -7.39 14.82
CA ALA A 46 -3.39 -7.42 13.71
C ALA A 46 -2.64 -7.14 12.40
N VAL A 47 -2.18 -8.20 11.74
CA VAL A 47 -1.63 -8.14 10.38
C VAL A 47 -2.76 -7.82 9.41
N SER A 48 -2.67 -6.68 8.73
CA SER A 48 -3.66 -6.26 7.73
C SER A 48 -3.33 -6.80 6.35
N HIS A 49 -2.04 -6.86 5.99
CA HIS A 49 -1.63 -7.36 4.67
C HIS A 49 -0.18 -7.85 4.65
N GLU A 50 0.08 -8.96 3.96
CA GLU A 50 1.43 -9.41 3.63
C GLU A 50 1.66 -9.25 2.12
N PHE A 51 2.65 -8.44 1.76
CA PHE A 51 2.91 -8.12 0.36
C PHE A 51 3.72 -9.24 -0.31
N ARG A 52 3.29 -9.67 -1.50
CA ARG A 52 3.98 -10.73 -2.28
C ARG A 52 5.11 -10.22 -3.16
N LEU A 53 5.01 -8.97 -3.63
CA LEU A 53 5.98 -8.37 -4.56
C LEU A 53 7.11 -7.64 -3.85
N VAL A 54 6.90 -7.28 -2.58
CA VAL A 54 7.87 -6.59 -1.74
C VAL A 54 7.92 -7.31 -0.40
N PRO A 55 9.10 -7.57 0.19
CA PRO A 55 9.21 -8.22 1.50
C PRO A 55 8.76 -7.26 2.60
N ALA A 56 7.45 -7.08 2.73
CA ALA A 56 6.87 -6.15 3.65
C ALA A 56 5.54 -6.66 4.20
N THR A 57 5.18 -6.18 5.38
CA THR A 57 3.93 -6.50 6.05
C THR A 57 3.30 -5.21 6.57
N ALA A 58 2.03 -4.98 6.22
CA ALA A 58 1.20 -3.96 6.85
C ALA A 58 0.52 -4.56 8.09
N MET A 59 0.57 -3.84 9.21
CA MET A 59 0.05 -4.31 10.50
C MET A 59 -0.29 -3.14 11.43
N GLN A 60 -1.08 -3.43 12.45
CA GLN A 60 -1.33 -2.51 13.57
C GLN A 60 -0.52 -2.95 14.78
N LEU A 61 0.24 -2.02 15.37
CA LEU A 61 1.05 -2.27 16.56
C LEU A 61 0.83 -1.16 17.61
N PRO A 62 0.76 -1.50 18.91
CA PRO A 62 0.94 -0.51 19.97
C PRO A 62 2.22 0.28 19.77
N ALA A 63 2.20 1.59 20.02
CA ALA A 63 3.35 2.47 19.84
C ALA A 63 4.64 1.95 20.51
N ALA A 64 4.53 1.36 21.70
CA ALA A 64 5.68 0.78 22.41
C ALA A 64 6.32 -0.43 21.67
N GLN A 65 5.52 -1.22 20.96
CA GLN A 65 6.01 -2.39 20.22
C GLN A 65 6.77 -1.99 18.95
N ILE A 66 6.46 -0.83 18.35
CA ILE A 66 7.16 -0.32 17.15
C ILE A 66 8.64 -0.04 17.46
N GLU A 67 8.92 0.55 18.63
CA GLU A 67 10.31 0.77 19.05
C GLU A 67 11.04 -0.55 19.29
N ALA A 68 10.39 -1.53 19.93
CA ALA A 68 10.94 -2.87 20.14
C ALA A 68 11.29 -3.53 18.79
N LEU A 69 10.35 -3.50 17.83
CA LEU A 69 10.49 -4.09 16.51
C LEU A 69 11.66 -3.47 15.72
N SER A 70 11.92 -2.17 15.86
CA SER A 70 13.05 -1.52 15.18
C SER A 70 14.43 -2.08 15.56
N ARG A 71 14.53 -2.78 16.71
CA ARG A 71 15.77 -3.42 17.18
C ARG A 71 15.96 -4.82 16.61
N ASP A 72 14.94 -5.40 15.99
CA ASP A 72 15.01 -6.73 15.37
C ASP A 72 15.86 -6.67 14.10
N ASP A 73 16.78 -7.61 13.92
CA ASP A 73 17.68 -7.69 12.77
C ASP A 73 16.97 -8.10 11.46
N SER A 74 15.81 -8.72 11.56
CA SER A 74 14.94 -9.00 10.41
C SER A 74 14.37 -7.72 9.79
N VAL A 75 14.22 -6.67 10.58
CA VAL A 75 13.62 -5.41 10.13
C VAL A 75 14.66 -4.57 9.39
N GLU A 76 14.29 -4.10 8.21
CA GLU A 76 15.04 -3.14 7.43
C GLU A 76 14.57 -1.71 7.73
N TYR A 77 13.25 -1.48 7.70
CA TYR A 77 12.66 -0.16 7.93
C TYR A 77 11.17 -0.23 8.27
N ILE A 78 10.63 0.80 8.93
CA ILE A 78 9.24 0.91 9.37
C ILE A 78 8.68 2.27 8.95
N TRP A 79 7.63 2.26 8.11
CA TRP A 79 6.87 3.44 7.70
C TRP A 79 5.50 3.49 8.37
N PRO A 80 4.91 4.68 8.54
CA PRO A 80 3.51 4.78 8.90
C PRO A 80 2.64 4.28 7.73
N ASP A 81 1.57 3.54 8.04
CA ASP A 81 0.50 3.22 7.09
C ASP A 81 -0.51 4.38 7.07
N LEU A 82 -0.30 5.32 6.15
CA LEU A 82 -1.05 6.57 6.10
C LEU A 82 -2.27 6.44 5.18
N PRO A 83 -3.40 7.09 5.52
CA PRO A 83 -4.52 7.18 4.60
C PRO A 83 -4.13 7.93 3.34
N VAL A 84 -4.62 7.46 2.20
CA VAL A 84 -4.58 8.16 0.91
C VAL A 84 -5.99 8.63 0.55
N HIS A 85 -6.07 9.71 -0.22
CA HIS A 85 -7.32 10.34 -0.60
C HIS A 85 -7.41 10.48 -2.12
N THR A 86 -8.62 10.39 -2.66
CA THR A 86 -8.87 10.64 -4.08
C THR A 86 -8.61 12.11 -4.40
N CYS A 87 -7.78 12.36 -5.40
CA CYS A 87 -7.57 13.69 -5.94
C CYS A 87 -8.51 13.87 -7.14
N LEU A 88 -9.41 14.85 -7.08
CA LEU A 88 -10.30 15.15 -8.19
C LEU A 88 -9.49 15.78 -9.33
N ASP A 89 -9.51 15.17 -10.52
CA ASP A 89 -9.02 15.83 -11.73
C ASP A 89 -10.13 15.90 -12.80
N VAL A 90 -10.14 17.00 -13.54
CA VAL A 90 -11.00 17.21 -14.69
C VAL A 90 -10.05 17.32 -15.88
N SER A 91 -10.01 16.36 -16.81
CA SER A 91 -9.95 16.69 -18.24
C SER A 91 -9.89 15.47 -19.18
N VAL A 92 -10.50 15.65 -20.36
CA VAL A 92 -10.29 14.86 -21.58
C VAL A 92 -9.92 15.72 -22.82
N PRO A 93 -10.32 17.00 -22.97
CA PRO A 93 -10.03 17.74 -24.21
C PRO A 93 -8.55 18.02 -24.50
N HIS A 94 -7.69 18.05 -23.49
CA HIS A 94 -6.31 18.53 -23.64
C HIS A 94 -5.33 17.51 -24.25
N VAL A 95 -5.70 16.22 -24.34
CA VAL A 95 -4.77 15.13 -24.70
C VAL A 95 -4.85 14.66 -26.17
N ARG A 96 -5.65 15.31 -27.03
CA ARG A 96 -5.76 14.99 -28.47
C ARG A 96 -6.10 13.51 -28.78
N ALA A 97 -6.91 12.87 -27.93
CA ALA A 97 -7.34 11.49 -28.12
C ALA A 97 -8.07 11.24 -29.47
N PRO A 98 -8.94 12.15 -29.98
CA PRO A 98 -9.63 11.92 -31.24
C PRO A 98 -8.70 11.68 -32.43
N GLN A 99 -7.59 12.40 -32.54
CA GLN A 99 -6.64 12.25 -33.64
C GLN A 99 -5.98 10.87 -33.64
N VAL A 100 -5.64 10.33 -32.47
CA VAL A 100 -5.04 8.99 -32.33
C VAL A 100 -6.02 7.90 -32.72
N TRP A 101 -7.29 8.03 -32.32
CA TRP A 101 -8.35 7.12 -32.73
C TRP A 101 -8.62 7.17 -34.24
N HIS A 102 -8.62 8.36 -34.85
CA HIS A 102 -8.74 8.53 -36.30
C HIS A 102 -7.57 7.90 -37.06
N ALA A 103 -6.38 7.85 -36.46
CA ALA A 103 -5.23 7.14 -37.00
C ALA A 103 -5.31 5.60 -36.83
N GLY A 104 -6.38 5.07 -36.23
CA GLY A 104 -6.64 3.63 -36.09
C GLY A 104 -6.16 3.01 -34.78
N PHE A 105 -5.55 3.77 -33.87
CA PHE A 105 -5.04 3.25 -32.61
C PHE A 105 -6.08 3.40 -31.50
N ARG A 106 -6.67 2.29 -31.05
CA ARG A 106 -7.74 2.30 -30.04
C ARG A 106 -7.41 1.57 -28.74
N GLY A 107 -6.22 0.97 -28.65
CA GLY A 107 -5.79 0.19 -27.49
C GLY A 107 -6.32 -1.25 -27.50
N ASP A 108 -6.72 -1.77 -28.65
CA ASP A 108 -7.22 -3.14 -28.79
C ASP A 108 -6.20 -4.16 -28.24
N GLY A 109 -6.65 -5.08 -27.39
CA GLY A 109 -5.80 -6.08 -26.74
C GLY A 109 -5.02 -5.61 -25.50
N VAL A 110 -4.98 -4.30 -25.23
CA VAL A 110 -4.32 -3.74 -24.03
C VAL A 110 -5.27 -3.79 -22.83
N LYS A 111 -4.76 -4.21 -21.67
CA LYS A 111 -5.49 -4.20 -20.39
C LYS A 111 -4.95 -3.10 -19.49
N ILE A 112 -5.85 -2.36 -18.85
CA ILE A 112 -5.52 -1.29 -17.91
C ILE A 112 -6.09 -1.68 -16.55
N ALA A 113 -5.25 -1.62 -15.50
CA ALA A 113 -5.69 -1.77 -14.12
C ALA A 113 -5.98 -0.38 -13.54
N ILE A 114 -7.18 -0.19 -13.01
CA ILE A 114 -7.60 1.06 -12.35
C ILE A 114 -7.68 0.76 -10.84
N LEU A 115 -6.81 1.37 -10.05
CA LEU A 115 -6.81 1.29 -8.60
C LEU A 115 -7.47 2.57 -8.08
N ASP A 116 -8.78 2.51 -7.89
CA ASP A 116 -9.60 3.64 -7.47
C ASP A 116 -10.73 3.13 -6.55
N THR A 117 -11.71 3.98 -6.29
CA THR A 117 -12.94 3.72 -5.51
C THR A 117 -13.83 2.62 -6.08
N GLY A 118 -13.65 2.26 -7.35
CA GLY A 118 -14.42 1.24 -8.05
C GLY A 118 -14.88 1.70 -9.42
N ILE A 119 -15.84 0.97 -10.00
CA ILE A 119 -16.46 1.27 -11.29
C ILE A 119 -17.93 0.84 -11.25
N ASP A 120 -18.82 1.57 -11.92
CA ASP A 120 -20.18 1.09 -12.17
C ASP A 120 -20.16 0.02 -13.28
N PRO A 121 -20.42 -1.25 -12.96
CA PRO A 121 -20.37 -2.33 -13.95
C PRO A 121 -21.57 -2.32 -14.92
N HIS A 122 -22.62 -1.56 -14.63
CA HIS A 122 -23.84 -1.50 -15.44
C HIS A 122 -23.87 -0.32 -16.42
N HIS A 123 -22.89 0.58 -16.36
CA HIS A 123 -22.79 1.70 -17.30
C HIS A 123 -22.54 1.20 -18.73
N ALA A 124 -23.34 1.68 -19.69
CA ALA A 124 -23.32 1.19 -21.07
C ALA A 124 -21.94 1.29 -21.74
N ASP A 125 -21.15 2.33 -21.46
CA ASP A 125 -19.81 2.51 -22.03
C ASP A 125 -18.80 1.44 -21.60
N PHE A 126 -19.06 0.72 -20.51
CA PHE A 126 -18.19 -0.35 -20.01
C PHE A 126 -18.67 -1.76 -20.42
N ALA A 127 -19.79 -1.85 -21.14
CA ALA A 127 -20.34 -3.12 -21.62
C ALA A 127 -19.26 -3.93 -22.38
N GLY A 128 -18.98 -5.14 -21.90
CA GLY A 128 -17.98 -6.03 -22.49
C GLY A 128 -16.52 -5.58 -22.33
N ARG A 129 -16.22 -4.54 -21.54
CA ARG A 129 -14.86 -3.99 -21.32
C ARG A 129 -14.24 -4.37 -19.98
N ILE A 130 -15.05 -4.67 -18.97
CA ILE A 130 -14.57 -5.13 -17.66
C ILE A 130 -14.13 -6.59 -17.77
N ARG A 131 -12.94 -6.93 -17.24
CA ARG A 131 -12.35 -8.29 -17.31
C ARG A 131 -12.25 -8.97 -15.96
N ALA A 132 -12.09 -8.21 -14.89
CA ALA A 132 -12.06 -8.69 -13.52
C ALA A 132 -12.41 -7.52 -12.59
N MET A 133 -12.95 -7.84 -11.42
CA MET A 133 -13.12 -6.95 -10.28
C MET A 133 -12.56 -7.67 -9.05
N THR A 134 -12.11 -6.91 -8.06
CA THR A 134 -11.45 -7.43 -6.85
C THR A 134 -12.40 -7.43 -5.67
#